data_AF-A0A1C7LYW8-F1
#
_entry.id   AF-A0A1C7LYW8-F1
#
_cell.length_a   1.000
_cell.length_b   1.000
_cell.length_c   1.000
_cell.angle_alpha   90.00
_cell.angle_beta   90.00
_cell.angle_gamma   90.00
#
_symmetry.space_group_name_H-M   'P 1'
#
loop_
_entity.id
_entity.type
_entity.pdbx_description
1 polymer ?
#
loop_
_entity_poly.entity_id
_entity_poly.type
_entity_poly.pdbx_seq_one_letter_code
_entity_poly.pdbx_strand_id
1 'polypeptide(L)'
;MSYGTLTGNYLIDMFPERIGRVILDGPVDPRRMTEQSSISVWQDDIDSADAVLTTFCDRCAHQGVQACQLINGPIPFENGFDVFHYAGVIVAFIRTTFAGWRAAPRSDRLLKLRVKNFLILIYNMTMDDDSRTQYYEDAYALQVDELMPTTVDERSGPGLMPIFCGDVLDDFDANPGIKQAAMETIMTNIRSVPLAMAELFPSSRYLCHLWPIRAVERHSGGWERKPSRPVLVLGYQLNPLNRFEDAQAVARLLSDGAIFVEQEGLGVPFFGHSRCMSLIVSSYLQNGTIPSDSERLCTVYGGEDVFISQHGSS
;
A
#
# COMPACT_ATOMS: atom_id res chain seq x y z
N MET A 1 7.46 2.10 7.65
CA MET A 1 6.72 1.45 6.55
C MET A 1 5.23 1.68 6.72
N SER A 2 4.48 1.91 5.63
CA SER A 2 3.02 2.13 5.65
C SER A 2 2.60 3.10 6.77
N TYR A 3 1.58 2.81 7.59
CA TYR A 3 1.18 3.67 8.72
C TYR A 3 2.35 4.04 9.66
N GLY A 4 3.32 3.16 9.89
CA GLY A 4 4.50 3.48 10.70
C GLY A 4 5.38 4.61 10.11
N THR A 5 5.21 4.96 8.84
CA THR A 5 5.83 6.17 8.27
C THR A 5 5.18 7.46 8.77
N LEU A 6 3.91 7.44 9.17
CA LEU A 6 3.27 8.58 9.84
C LEU A 6 3.98 8.86 11.17
N THR A 7 4.29 7.81 11.93
CA THR A 7 5.16 7.90 13.13
C THR A 7 6.54 8.44 12.79
N GLY A 8 7.11 8.06 11.65
CA GLY A 8 8.35 8.63 11.14
C GLY A 8 8.25 10.13 10.85
N ASN A 9 7.18 10.58 10.19
CA ASN A 9 6.91 11.99 9.94
C ASN A 9 6.76 12.78 11.26
N TYR A 10 6.04 12.23 12.25
CA TYR A 10 5.94 12.82 13.59
C TYR A 10 7.32 12.99 14.25
N LEU A 11 8.17 11.97 14.20
CA LEU A 11 9.53 12.04 14.75
C LEU A 11 10.36 13.13 14.06
N ILE A 12 10.30 13.20 12.73
CA ILE A 12 11.03 14.19 11.93
C ILE A 12 10.56 15.62 12.23
N ASP A 13 9.25 15.81 12.37
CA ASP A 13 8.68 17.14 12.62
C ASP A 13 8.94 17.63 14.05
N MET A 14 8.84 16.75 15.04
CA MET A 14 9.06 17.11 16.44
C MET A 14 10.54 17.19 16.83
N PHE A 15 11.39 16.31 16.28
CA PHE A 15 12.78 16.13 16.68
C PHE A 15 13.74 16.03 15.48
N PRO A 16 13.76 17.03 14.58
CA PRO A 16 14.56 16.99 13.35
C PRO A 16 16.05 16.77 13.64
N GLU A 17 16.57 17.25 14.77
CA GLU A 17 17.96 17.11 15.20
C GLU A 17 18.35 15.71 15.69
N ARG A 18 17.35 14.84 15.91
CA ARG A 18 17.55 13.44 16.36
C ARG A 18 17.43 12.44 15.22
N ILE A 19 17.25 12.92 13.99
CA ILE A 19 17.09 12.07 12.83
C ILE A 19 18.44 11.53 12.37
N GLY A 20 18.62 10.22 12.58
CA GLY A 20 19.77 9.44 12.15
C GLY A 20 19.57 8.88 10.75
N ARG A 21 19.34 7.56 10.65
CA ARG A 21 19.03 6.87 9.39
C ARG A 21 17.60 6.42 9.43
N VAL A 22 16.75 7.10 8.68
CA VAL A 22 15.30 6.86 8.66
C VAL A 22 14.90 6.53 7.23
N ILE A 23 14.07 5.49 7.11
CA ILE A 23 13.47 5.08 5.85
C ILE A 23 11.96 5.18 5.99
N LEU A 24 11.35 5.98 5.13
CA LEU A 24 9.91 6.07 4.97
C LEU A 24 9.50 5.22 3.77
N ASP A 25 9.28 3.93 4.04
CA ASP A 25 8.94 2.93 3.02
C ASP A 25 7.44 2.86 2.74
N GLY A 26 7.01 3.26 1.54
CA GLY A 26 5.60 3.38 1.18
C GLY A 26 4.88 4.35 2.11
N PRO A 27 5.30 5.63 2.14
CA PRO A 27 4.87 6.54 3.16
C PRO A 27 3.41 6.96 3.00
N VAL A 28 2.81 7.27 4.15
CA VAL A 28 1.53 7.99 4.26
C VAL A 28 1.84 9.48 4.30
N ASP A 29 1.15 10.28 3.47
CA ASP A 29 1.23 11.75 3.56
C ASP A 29 0.59 12.20 4.89
N PRO A 30 1.37 12.83 5.80
CA PRO A 30 0.85 13.22 7.11
C PRO A 30 -0.23 14.29 7.01
N ARG A 31 -0.19 15.19 6.01
CA ARG A 31 -1.26 16.19 5.80
C ARG A 31 -2.54 15.53 5.37
N ARG A 32 -2.46 14.64 4.38
CA ARG A 32 -3.61 13.88 3.91
C ARG A 32 -4.25 13.06 5.02
N MET A 33 -3.46 12.35 5.82
CA MET A 33 -3.98 11.49 6.88
C MET A 33 -4.56 12.28 8.06
N THR A 34 -3.99 13.44 8.41
CA THR A 34 -4.41 14.18 9.61
C THR A 34 -5.39 15.32 9.30
N GLU A 35 -5.27 16.00 8.17
CA GLU A 35 -6.04 17.22 7.88
C GLU A 35 -7.26 16.97 6.97
N GLN A 36 -7.26 15.90 6.17
CA GLN A 36 -8.41 15.56 5.32
C GLN A 36 -9.42 14.69 6.07
N SER A 37 -10.67 14.72 5.64
CA SER A 37 -11.72 13.87 6.21
C SER A 37 -11.43 12.40 5.96
N SER A 38 -11.73 11.52 6.93
CA SER A 38 -11.36 10.11 6.80
C SER A 38 -12.09 9.43 5.63
N ILE A 39 -13.32 9.87 5.33
CA ILE A 39 -14.09 9.40 4.18
C ILE A 39 -13.45 9.80 2.84
N SER A 40 -12.89 11.02 2.74
CA SER A 40 -12.21 11.45 1.51
C SER A 40 -10.91 10.69 1.30
N VAL A 41 -10.13 10.47 2.37
CA VAL A 41 -8.92 9.65 2.31
C VAL A 41 -9.25 8.25 1.81
N TRP A 42 -10.29 7.63 2.38
CA TRP A 42 -10.78 6.32 1.97
C TRP A 42 -11.15 6.22 0.49
N GLN A 43 -11.85 7.21 -0.05
CA GLN A 43 -12.22 7.25 -1.48
C GLN A 43 -11.02 7.25 -2.38
N ASP A 44 -10.13 8.21 -2.13
CA ASP A 44 -8.92 8.36 -2.91
C ASP A 44 -8.01 7.12 -2.83
N ASP A 45 -7.95 6.45 -1.66
CA ASP A 45 -7.18 5.21 -1.49
C ASP A 45 -7.78 4.08 -2.35
N ILE A 46 -9.11 4.00 -2.44
CA ILE A 46 -9.81 3.01 -3.25
C ILE A 46 -9.67 3.29 -4.74
N ASP A 47 -9.86 4.54 -5.16
CA ASP A 47 -9.72 4.94 -6.55
C ASP A 47 -8.28 4.68 -7.02
N SER A 48 -7.29 4.96 -6.17
CA SER A 48 -5.90 4.63 -6.43
C SER A 48 -5.67 3.13 -6.53
N ALA A 49 -6.25 2.33 -5.63
CA ALA A 49 -6.11 0.87 -5.69
C ALA A 49 -6.69 0.29 -6.99
N ASP A 50 -7.85 0.78 -7.42
CA ASP A 50 -8.48 0.38 -8.68
C ASP A 50 -7.64 0.75 -9.90
N ALA A 51 -7.15 1.99 -9.92
CA ALA A 51 -6.32 2.49 -11.01
C ALA A 51 -5.01 1.70 -11.13
N VAL A 52 -4.39 1.35 -10.00
CA VAL A 52 -3.19 0.50 -9.97
C VAL A 52 -3.48 -0.90 -10.51
N LEU A 53 -4.56 -1.54 -10.06
CA LEU A 53 -4.95 -2.86 -10.53
C LEU A 53 -5.30 -2.86 -12.02
N THR A 54 -6.08 -1.87 -12.47
CA THR A 54 -6.45 -1.69 -13.88
C THR A 54 -5.21 -1.46 -14.73
N THR A 55 -4.32 -0.55 -14.31
CA THR A 55 -3.06 -0.28 -15.03
C THR A 55 -2.19 -1.53 -15.14
N PHE A 56 -2.11 -2.33 -14.07
CA PHE A 56 -1.39 -3.60 -14.11
C PHE A 56 -2.03 -4.59 -15.09
N CYS A 57 -3.36 -4.75 -15.05
CA CYS A 57 -4.11 -5.61 -15.97
C CYS A 57 -3.95 -5.19 -17.44
N ASP A 58 -4.01 -3.89 -17.72
CA ASP A 58 -3.88 -3.33 -19.07
C ASP A 58 -2.46 -3.53 -19.61
N ARG A 59 -1.44 -3.27 -18.78
CA ARG A 59 -0.03 -3.55 -19.15
C ARG A 59 0.17 -5.02 -19.50
N CYS A 60 -0.34 -5.91 -18.65
CA CYS A 60 -0.34 -7.34 -18.88
C CYS A 60 -1.00 -7.73 -20.21
N ALA A 61 -2.20 -7.22 -20.47
CA ALA A 61 -2.97 -7.54 -21.67
C ALA A 61 -2.29 -7.04 -22.96
N HIS A 62 -1.65 -5.87 -22.91
CA HIS A 62 -1.07 -5.22 -24.10
C HIS A 62 0.38 -5.62 -24.39
N GLN A 63 1.18 -5.90 -23.36
CA GLN A 63 2.63 -6.13 -23.50
C GLN A 63 3.03 -7.60 -23.19
N GLY A 64 2.05 -8.45 -22.87
CA GLY A 64 2.25 -9.85 -22.58
C GLY A 64 2.83 -10.13 -21.18
N VAL A 65 3.14 -11.40 -20.91
CA VAL A 65 3.50 -11.91 -19.57
C VAL A 65 4.72 -11.21 -18.95
N GLN A 66 5.63 -10.66 -19.76
CA GLN A 66 6.79 -9.91 -19.27
C GLN A 66 6.39 -8.60 -18.56
N ALA A 67 5.27 -7.99 -18.93
CA ALA A 67 4.73 -6.81 -18.27
C ALA A 67 3.87 -7.14 -17.04
N CYS A 68 3.63 -8.43 -16.77
CA CYS A 68 3.00 -8.91 -15.54
C CYS A 68 4.00 -9.19 -14.42
N GLN A 69 5.24 -8.73 -14.54
CA GLN A 69 6.24 -8.93 -13.51
C GLN A 69 5.89 -8.16 -12.23
N LEU A 70 6.13 -8.85 -11.12
CA LEU A 70 6.04 -8.34 -9.77
C LEU A 70 7.41 -7.85 -9.32
N ILE A 71 7.46 -7.01 -8.31
CA ILE A 71 8.70 -6.36 -7.87
C ILE A 71 9.81 -7.34 -7.46
N ASN A 72 9.46 -8.54 -6.97
CA ASN A 72 10.42 -9.58 -6.60
C ASN A 72 10.75 -10.55 -7.75
N GLY A 73 10.47 -10.17 -9.00
CA GLY A 73 10.64 -11.01 -10.18
C GLY A 73 9.60 -12.14 -10.27
N PRO A 74 9.74 -13.05 -11.25
CA PRO A 74 8.98 -14.29 -11.24
C PRO A 74 9.42 -15.07 -10.00
N ILE A 75 8.52 -15.19 -9.01
CA ILE A 75 8.74 -16.17 -7.94
C ILE A 75 8.88 -17.53 -8.64
N PRO A 76 9.89 -18.37 -8.33
CA PRO A 76 10.06 -19.62 -9.03
C PRO A 76 8.76 -20.41 -8.95
N PHE A 77 8.18 -20.72 -10.11
CA PHE A 77 7.05 -21.63 -10.28
C PHE A 77 7.30 -23.03 -9.67
N GLU A 78 8.51 -23.26 -9.13
CA GLU A 78 8.96 -24.50 -8.53
C GLU A 78 8.41 -24.73 -7.11
N ASN A 79 7.91 -23.70 -6.40
CA ASN A 79 7.44 -23.85 -5.00
C ASN A 79 6.02 -23.29 -4.73
N GLY A 80 5.20 -23.11 -5.77
CA GLY A 80 3.76 -22.82 -5.60
C GLY A 80 3.36 -21.38 -5.25
N PHE A 81 4.33 -20.47 -5.11
CA PHE A 81 4.05 -19.03 -5.13
C PHE A 81 4.20 -18.55 -6.58
N ASP A 82 3.11 -18.39 -7.32
CA ASP A 82 3.14 -17.76 -8.63
C ASP A 82 2.54 -16.34 -8.59
N VAL A 83 2.53 -15.68 -9.75
CA VAL A 83 1.93 -14.35 -9.92
C VAL A 83 0.46 -14.29 -9.47
N PHE A 84 -0.26 -15.41 -9.48
CA PHE A 84 -1.67 -15.49 -9.07
C PHE A 84 -1.79 -15.56 -7.56
N HIS A 85 -0.90 -16.31 -6.91
CA HIS A 85 -0.80 -16.32 -5.46
C HIS A 85 -0.52 -14.91 -4.94
N TYR A 86 0.46 -14.21 -5.53
CA TYR A 86 0.81 -12.85 -5.12
C TYR A 86 -0.31 -11.82 -5.43
N ALA A 87 -0.95 -11.90 -6.60
CA ALA A 87 -2.10 -11.07 -6.93
C ALA A 87 -3.27 -11.33 -5.95
N GLY A 88 -3.51 -12.58 -5.59
CA GLY A 88 -4.47 -12.98 -4.56
C GLY A 88 -4.13 -12.35 -3.20
N VAL A 89 -2.88 -12.48 -2.75
CA VAL A 89 -2.40 -11.85 -1.50
C VAL A 89 -2.62 -10.33 -1.55
N ILE A 90 -2.26 -9.66 -2.65
CA ILE A 90 -2.49 -8.22 -2.82
C ILE A 90 -3.98 -7.89 -2.71
N VAL A 91 -4.85 -8.61 -3.42
CA VAL A 91 -6.30 -8.38 -3.37
C VAL A 91 -6.85 -8.61 -1.96
N ALA A 92 -6.37 -9.63 -1.25
CA ALA A 92 -6.73 -9.85 0.13
C ALA A 92 -6.23 -8.73 1.07
N PHE A 93 -5.01 -8.24 0.86
CA PHE A 93 -4.46 -7.11 1.61
C PHE A 93 -5.26 -5.84 1.37
N ILE A 94 -5.61 -5.54 0.11
CA ILE A 94 -6.48 -4.42 -0.27
C ILE A 94 -7.82 -4.55 0.47
N ARG A 95 -8.48 -5.72 0.41
CA ARG A 95 -9.76 -5.95 1.08
C ARG A 95 -9.66 -5.82 2.59
N THR A 96 -8.69 -6.45 3.23
CA THR A 96 -8.53 -6.37 4.69
C THR A 96 -8.20 -4.95 5.15
N THR A 97 -7.36 -4.23 4.40
CA THR A 97 -6.90 -2.86 4.70
C THR A 97 -8.02 -1.83 4.55
N PHE A 98 -8.81 -1.94 3.48
CA PHE A 98 -9.83 -0.94 3.12
C PHE A 98 -11.26 -1.36 3.44
N ALA A 99 -11.47 -2.59 3.89
CA ALA A 99 -12.79 -3.15 4.20
C ALA A 99 -12.90 -3.81 5.60
N GLY A 100 -11.77 -4.01 6.31
CA GLY A 100 -11.73 -4.53 7.69
C GLY A 100 -11.62 -6.07 7.80
N TRP A 101 -11.12 -6.57 8.94
CA TRP A 101 -10.73 -7.98 9.12
C TRP A 101 -11.91 -8.96 9.30
N ARG A 102 -13.09 -8.48 9.73
CA ARG A 102 -14.31 -9.32 9.78
C ARG A 102 -14.81 -9.78 8.41
N ALA A 103 -14.18 -9.33 7.34
CA ALA A 103 -14.48 -9.71 5.98
C ALA A 103 -13.53 -10.80 5.41
N ALA A 104 -13.02 -11.68 6.28
CA ALA A 104 -12.22 -12.83 5.85
C ALA A 104 -13.03 -13.78 4.93
N PRO A 105 -12.43 -14.26 3.83
CA PRO A 105 -13.11 -14.55 2.57
C PRO A 105 -13.58 -15.99 2.44
N ARG A 106 -14.29 -16.55 3.43
CA ARG A 106 -14.71 -17.96 3.32
C ARG A 106 -15.75 -18.22 2.20
N SER A 107 -16.34 -17.20 1.55
CA SER A 107 -17.46 -17.43 0.61
C SER A 107 -17.68 -16.44 -0.56
N ASP A 108 -16.70 -15.66 -1.01
CA ASP A 108 -16.92 -14.76 -2.17
C ASP A 108 -16.80 -15.53 -3.50
N ARG A 109 -17.94 -15.89 -4.10
CA ARG A 109 -18.00 -16.70 -5.33
C ARG A 109 -17.79 -15.89 -6.61
N LEU A 110 -18.01 -14.57 -6.58
CA LEU A 110 -17.95 -13.70 -7.77
C LEU A 110 -16.51 -13.25 -8.05
N LEU A 111 -15.75 -12.92 -7.02
CA LEU A 111 -14.32 -12.62 -7.17
C LEU A 111 -13.57 -13.84 -7.70
N LYS A 112 -13.86 -15.03 -7.17
CA LYS A 112 -13.30 -16.31 -7.65
C LYS A 112 -13.49 -16.50 -9.15
N LEU A 113 -14.69 -16.22 -9.66
CA LEU A 113 -15.00 -16.32 -11.10
C LEU A 113 -14.27 -15.27 -11.95
N ARG A 114 -14.05 -14.05 -11.44
CA ARG A 114 -13.38 -12.99 -12.20
C ARG A 114 -11.88 -13.13 -12.23
N VAL A 115 -11.27 -13.50 -11.10
CA VAL A 115 -9.88 -13.92 -11.06
C VAL A 115 -9.70 -15.04 -12.07
N LYS A 116 -10.50 -16.12 -11.98
CA LYS A 116 -10.49 -17.22 -12.97
C LYS A 116 -10.58 -16.74 -14.42
N ASN A 117 -11.49 -15.82 -14.76
CA ASN A 117 -11.63 -15.31 -16.12
C ASN A 117 -10.41 -14.48 -16.57
N PHE A 118 -9.87 -13.62 -15.71
CA PHE A 118 -8.63 -12.87 -15.98
C PHE A 118 -7.44 -13.82 -16.24
N LEU A 119 -7.34 -14.90 -15.46
CA LEU A 119 -6.30 -15.92 -15.59
C LEU A 119 -6.37 -16.66 -16.94
N ILE A 120 -7.57 -17.08 -17.34
CA ILE A 120 -7.82 -17.73 -18.63
C ILE A 120 -7.42 -16.81 -19.78
N LEU A 121 -7.76 -15.52 -19.69
CA LEU A 121 -7.51 -14.53 -20.74
C LEU A 121 -6.02 -14.22 -20.92
N ILE A 122 -5.24 -14.10 -19.84
CA ILE A 122 -3.83 -13.70 -19.94
C ILE A 122 -2.90 -14.88 -20.24
N TYR A 123 -3.15 -16.04 -19.63
CA TYR A 123 -2.19 -17.15 -19.65
C TYR A 123 -2.60 -18.31 -20.57
N ASN A 124 -3.74 -18.19 -21.27
CA ASN A 124 -4.30 -19.23 -22.14
C ASN A 124 -4.34 -20.62 -21.46
N MET A 125 -4.56 -20.61 -20.14
CA MET A 125 -4.64 -21.83 -19.34
C MET A 125 -6.03 -22.42 -19.47
N THR A 126 -6.12 -23.67 -19.95
CA THR A 126 -7.30 -24.51 -19.73
C THR A 126 -7.27 -24.98 -18.28
N MET A 127 -7.97 -24.27 -17.39
CA MET A 127 -8.10 -24.62 -15.96
C MET A 127 -9.02 -25.82 -15.73
N ASP A 128 -8.77 -26.94 -16.41
CA ASP A 128 -9.52 -28.19 -16.27
C ASP A 128 -8.94 -29.11 -15.19
N ASP A 129 -7.82 -28.71 -14.58
CA ASP A 129 -7.21 -29.41 -13.46
C ASP A 129 -7.70 -28.77 -12.14
N ASP A 130 -8.78 -29.34 -11.59
CA ASP A 130 -9.46 -28.95 -10.35
C ASP A 130 -8.47 -28.72 -9.18
N SER A 131 -7.32 -29.39 -9.24
CA SER A 131 -6.21 -29.31 -8.28
C SER A 131 -5.53 -27.94 -8.16
N ARG A 132 -5.35 -27.19 -9.27
CA ARG A 132 -4.70 -25.87 -9.22
C ARG A 132 -5.64 -24.82 -8.66
N THR A 133 -6.91 -24.86 -9.04
CA THR A 133 -7.95 -23.97 -8.48
C THR A 133 -8.07 -24.19 -6.96
N GLN A 134 -8.17 -25.45 -6.52
CA GLN A 134 -8.21 -25.80 -5.10
C GLN A 134 -6.96 -25.33 -4.34
N TYR A 135 -5.77 -25.48 -4.93
CA TYR A 135 -4.52 -24.98 -4.34
C TYR A 135 -4.50 -23.45 -4.16
N TYR A 136 -4.99 -22.69 -5.14
CA TYR A 136 -5.11 -21.22 -4.99
C TYR A 136 -6.16 -20.82 -3.94
N GLU A 137 -7.27 -21.55 -3.88
CA GLU A 137 -8.34 -21.34 -2.90
C GLU A 137 -7.84 -21.59 -1.48
N ASP A 138 -7.13 -22.69 -1.27
CA ASP A 138 -6.57 -23.07 0.03
C ASP A 138 -5.42 -22.15 0.43
N ALA A 139 -4.55 -21.77 -0.50
CA ALA A 139 -3.46 -20.83 -0.25
C ALA A 139 -3.99 -19.40 0.04
N TYR A 140 -5.04 -18.95 -0.65
CA TYR A 140 -5.68 -17.66 -0.37
C TYR A 140 -6.40 -17.66 0.98
N ALA A 141 -7.11 -18.73 1.33
CA ALA A 141 -7.86 -18.82 2.57
C ALA A 141 -6.97 -19.05 3.82
N LEU A 142 -5.97 -19.92 3.73
CA LEU A 142 -5.08 -20.24 4.86
C LEU A 142 -4.11 -19.10 5.16
N GLN A 143 -3.55 -18.46 4.13
CA GLN A 143 -2.45 -17.52 4.31
C GLN A 143 -2.94 -16.10 4.64
N VAL A 144 -4.16 -15.71 4.29
CA VAL A 144 -4.76 -14.46 4.79
C VAL A 144 -5.05 -14.56 6.30
N ASP A 145 -5.53 -15.71 6.76
CA ASP A 145 -5.73 -15.97 8.20
C ASP A 145 -4.37 -16.08 8.95
N GLU A 146 -3.30 -16.54 8.29
CA GLU A 146 -1.97 -16.77 8.89
C GLU A 146 -1.00 -15.56 8.79
N LEU A 147 -1.02 -14.78 7.70
CA LEU A 147 -0.26 -13.52 7.52
C LEU A 147 -0.88 -12.35 8.27
N MET A 148 -2.19 -12.39 8.51
CA MET A 148 -2.93 -11.40 9.29
C MET A 148 -3.57 -12.07 10.51
N PRO A 149 -2.78 -12.66 11.42
CA PRO A 149 -3.31 -13.42 12.53
C PRO A 149 -3.87 -12.46 13.56
N THR A 150 -5.16 -12.13 13.54
CA THR A 150 -5.87 -11.51 14.68
C THR A 150 -5.11 -10.34 15.33
N THR A 151 -4.28 -9.58 14.58
CA THR A 151 -3.30 -8.67 15.18
C THR A 151 -3.95 -7.49 15.88
N VAL A 152 -5.27 -7.37 15.73
CA VAL A 152 -6.13 -6.55 16.54
C VAL A 152 -7.18 -7.47 17.14
N ASP A 153 -7.16 -7.65 18.47
CA ASP A 153 -8.26 -8.28 19.20
C ASP A 153 -9.51 -7.39 19.09
N GLU A 154 -10.26 -7.56 18.00
CA GLU A 154 -11.50 -6.83 17.74
C GLU A 154 -12.68 -7.34 18.58
N ARG A 155 -12.48 -8.23 19.56
CA ARG A 155 -13.52 -8.54 20.56
C ARG A 155 -14.03 -7.26 21.23
N SER A 156 -13.18 -6.24 21.31
CA SER A 156 -13.45 -4.91 21.85
C SER A 156 -14.33 -4.01 20.96
N GLY A 157 -14.44 -4.30 19.65
CA GLY A 157 -15.31 -3.56 18.72
C GLY A 157 -14.62 -2.67 17.67
N PRO A 158 -13.85 -1.64 18.03
CA PRO A 158 -13.44 -0.58 17.08
C PRO A 158 -12.13 -0.83 16.32
N GLY A 159 -11.40 -1.92 16.58
CA GLY A 159 -10.17 -2.24 15.86
C GLY A 159 -9.12 -1.12 15.91
N LEU A 160 -8.58 -0.73 14.74
CA LEU A 160 -7.60 0.37 14.60
C LEU A 160 -8.25 1.77 14.55
N MET A 161 -9.58 1.87 14.56
CA MET A 161 -10.30 3.14 14.50
C MET A 161 -9.86 4.16 15.59
N PRO A 162 -9.59 3.76 16.85
CA PRO A 162 -9.11 4.71 17.86
C PRO A 162 -7.78 5.37 17.53
N ILE A 163 -6.92 4.67 16.77
CA ILE A 163 -5.62 5.19 16.33
C ILE A 163 -5.83 6.19 15.19
N PHE A 164 -6.47 5.74 14.10
CA PHE A 164 -6.71 6.61 12.93
C PHE A 164 -7.55 7.84 13.28
N CYS A 165 -8.66 7.66 13.99
CA CYS A 165 -9.51 8.80 14.39
C CYS A 165 -8.89 9.66 15.49
N GLY A 166 -7.91 9.13 16.22
CA GLY A 166 -7.07 9.93 17.11
C GLY A 166 -6.15 10.87 16.33
N ASP A 167 -5.61 10.41 15.20
CA ASP A 167 -4.72 11.20 14.32
C ASP A 167 -5.47 12.27 13.51
N VAL A 168 -6.68 11.98 13.00
CA VAL A 168 -7.43 12.95 12.16
C VAL A 168 -7.88 14.17 12.98
N LEU A 169 -7.55 15.37 12.50
CA LEU A 169 -7.74 16.64 13.18
C LEU A 169 -9.22 16.91 13.49
N ASP A 170 -10.04 17.07 12.46
CA ASP A 170 -11.35 17.70 12.55
C ASP A 170 -12.47 16.91 11.84
N ASP A 171 -12.45 15.58 11.90
CA ASP A 171 -13.43 14.78 11.15
C ASP A 171 -14.81 14.62 11.83
N PHE A 172 -14.86 14.72 13.17
CA PHE A 172 -16.11 14.61 13.95
C PHE A 172 -16.68 16.00 14.19
N ASP A 173 -17.95 16.17 13.82
CA ASP A 173 -18.77 17.31 14.18
C ASP A 173 -20.12 16.82 14.73
N ALA A 174 -20.59 17.46 15.80
CA ALA A 174 -21.91 17.21 16.36
C ALA A 174 -23.06 17.68 15.42
N ASN A 175 -22.75 18.53 14.44
CA ASN A 175 -23.67 19.03 13.43
C ASN A 175 -24.25 17.88 12.59
N PRO A 176 -25.59 17.70 12.56
CA PRO A 176 -26.23 16.68 11.75
C PRO A 176 -25.91 16.76 10.25
N GLY A 177 -25.65 17.95 9.72
CA GLY A 177 -25.34 18.18 8.32
C GLY A 177 -24.06 17.50 7.85
N ILE A 178 -23.04 17.39 8.71
CA ILE A 178 -21.77 16.72 8.38
C ILE A 178 -21.95 15.20 8.35
N LYS A 179 -22.73 14.65 9.29
CA LYS A 179 -23.09 13.22 9.27
C LYS A 179 -23.93 12.88 8.03
N GLN A 180 -24.82 13.79 7.64
CA GLN A 180 -25.61 13.64 6.43
C GLN A 180 -24.74 13.70 5.17
N ALA A 181 -23.81 14.67 5.08
CA ALA A 181 -22.87 14.76 3.98
C ALA A 181 -21.99 13.50 3.87
N ALA A 182 -21.45 13.02 5.00
CA ALA A 182 -20.73 11.74 5.08
C ALA A 182 -21.56 10.57 4.53
N MET A 183 -22.84 10.47 4.93
CA MET A 183 -23.75 9.44 4.43
C MET A 183 -24.07 9.59 2.93
N GLU A 184 -24.28 10.81 2.44
CA GLU A 184 -24.54 11.08 1.02
C GLU A 184 -23.33 10.73 0.16
N THR A 185 -22.14 11.10 0.62
CA THR A 185 -20.86 10.72 0.03
C THR A 185 -20.70 9.19 0.01
N ILE A 186 -21.06 8.51 1.11
CA ILE A 186 -21.04 7.05 1.18
C ILE A 186 -22.00 6.45 0.14
N MET A 187 -23.24 6.91 0.10
CA MET A 187 -24.29 6.41 -0.78
C MET A 187 -24.02 6.68 -2.27
N THR A 188 -23.34 7.79 -2.58
CA THR A 188 -22.96 8.13 -3.97
C THR A 188 -21.86 7.20 -4.46
N ASN A 189 -20.88 6.90 -3.60
CA ASN A 189 -19.68 6.18 -3.98
C ASN A 189 -19.81 4.66 -3.86
N ILE A 190 -20.85 4.12 -3.21
CA ILE A 190 -21.10 2.67 -3.15
C ILE A 190 -21.14 1.99 -4.54
N ARG A 191 -21.46 2.76 -5.59
CA ARG A 191 -21.52 2.27 -6.97
C ARG A 191 -20.21 2.42 -7.74
N SER A 192 -19.29 3.26 -7.27
CA SER A 192 -17.96 3.46 -7.86
C SER A 192 -16.88 2.63 -7.17
N VAL A 193 -17.18 2.02 -6.00
CA VAL A 193 -16.25 1.09 -5.36
C VAL A 193 -15.91 -0.04 -6.34
N PRO A 194 -14.62 -0.29 -6.62
CA PRO A 194 -14.15 -1.39 -7.44
C PRO A 194 -14.78 -2.69 -7.03
N LEU A 195 -15.06 -3.57 -7.99
CA LEU A 195 -15.72 -4.82 -7.64
C LEU A 195 -14.85 -5.73 -6.76
N ALA A 196 -13.53 -5.58 -6.79
CA ALA A 196 -12.64 -6.23 -5.82
C ALA A 196 -12.94 -5.80 -4.35
N MET A 197 -13.69 -4.72 -4.15
CA MET A 197 -13.92 -4.02 -2.88
C MET A 197 -15.41 -3.75 -2.60
N ALA A 198 -16.31 -4.02 -3.55
CA ALA A 198 -17.73 -3.61 -3.53
C ALA A 198 -18.60 -4.32 -2.47
N GLU A 199 -18.19 -5.49 -1.97
CA GLU A 199 -19.02 -6.26 -1.02
C GLU A 199 -18.98 -5.72 0.43
N LEU A 200 -18.12 -4.75 0.75
CA LEU A 200 -17.65 -4.55 2.13
C LEU A 200 -17.52 -3.07 2.52
N PHE A 201 -18.48 -2.28 2.05
CA PHE A 201 -18.53 -0.84 2.21
C PHE A 201 -19.56 -0.39 3.27
N PRO A 202 -19.27 0.63 4.13
CA PRO A 202 -17.98 1.31 4.37
C PRO A 202 -17.09 0.62 5.40
N SER A 203 -15.78 0.83 5.30
CA SER A 203 -14.83 0.34 6.30
C SER A 203 -14.90 1.15 7.59
N SER A 204 -14.93 0.44 8.72
CA SER A 204 -14.90 1.02 10.07
C SER A 204 -13.67 1.89 10.32
N ARG A 205 -12.58 1.66 9.58
CA ARG A 205 -11.32 2.45 9.65
C ARG A 205 -11.51 3.92 9.31
N TYR A 206 -12.54 4.26 8.53
CA TYR A 206 -12.73 5.59 7.96
C TYR A 206 -14.06 6.25 8.37
N LEU A 207 -14.61 5.84 9.52
CA LEU A 207 -15.82 6.41 10.10
C LEU A 207 -15.52 7.43 11.21
N CYS A 208 -14.45 8.23 11.08
CA CYS A 208 -14.01 9.13 12.14
C CYS A 208 -14.98 10.28 12.43
N HIS A 209 -15.85 10.61 11.49
CA HIS A 209 -17.04 11.46 11.69
C HIS A 209 -18.05 10.92 12.72
N LEU A 210 -17.93 9.64 13.14
CA LEU A 210 -18.70 9.03 14.23
C LEU A 210 -17.90 8.94 15.53
N TRP A 211 -16.64 9.37 15.55
CA TRP A 211 -15.73 9.23 16.68
C TRP A 211 -15.64 10.53 17.50
N PRO A 212 -16.37 10.67 18.62
CA PRO A 212 -16.40 11.92 19.39
C PRO A 212 -15.16 12.13 20.28
N ILE A 213 -14.34 11.09 20.46
CA ILE A 213 -13.17 11.14 21.34
C ILE A 213 -12.02 11.80 20.58
N ARG A 214 -11.28 12.69 21.24
CA ARG A 214 -10.08 13.34 20.70
C ARG A 214 -8.89 13.10 21.59
N ALA A 215 -7.74 12.85 20.97
CA ALA A 215 -6.47 12.74 21.68
C ALA A 215 -6.11 14.11 22.29
N VAL A 216 -5.71 14.11 23.56
CA VAL A 216 -5.37 15.34 24.30
C VAL A 216 -4.05 15.94 23.79
N GLU A 217 -3.06 15.09 23.57
CA GLU A 217 -1.72 15.46 23.10
C GLU A 217 -1.54 15.00 21.65
N ARG A 218 -2.13 15.75 20.72
CA ARG A 218 -2.01 15.46 19.29
C ARG A 218 -1.07 16.45 18.63
N HIS A 219 -0.11 15.93 17.89
CA HIS A 219 0.73 16.74 17.02
C HIS A 219 -0.06 17.16 15.79
N SER A 220 -0.33 18.45 15.62
CA SER A 220 -1.12 18.98 14.51
C SER A 220 -0.31 19.39 13.28
N GLY A 221 1.00 19.12 13.28
CA GLY A 221 1.86 19.30 12.12
C GLY A 221 2.27 20.73 11.78
N GLY A 222 3.49 20.84 11.23
CA GLY A 222 3.89 21.78 10.17
C GLY A 222 4.62 21.04 9.04
N TRP A 223 5.02 19.79 9.27
CA TRP A 223 5.51 18.73 8.37
C TRP A 223 6.71 19.05 7.47
N GLU A 224 7.14 20.31 7.43
CA GLU A 224 8.18 20.86 6.57
C GLU A 224 9.52 21.02 7.31
N ARG A 225 9.62 20.48 8.53
CA ARG A 225 10.87 20.49 9.31
C ARG A 225 11.92 19.65 8.60
N LYS A 226 13.04 20.30 8.28
CA LYS A 226 14.18 19.63 7.67
C LYS A 226 14.91 18.71 8.66
N PRO A 227 15.06 17.42 8.38
CA PRO A 227 15.80 16.49 9.24
C PRO A 227 17.31 16.78 9.23
N SER A 228 18.01 16.47 10.33
CA SER A 228 19.46 16.67 10.44
C SER A 228 20.30 15.76 9.54
N ARG A 229 19.71 14.68 9.03
CA ARG A 229 20.33 13.78 8.06
C ARG A 229 19.32 13.43 6.97
N PRO A 230 19.79 13.12 5.75
CA PRO A 230 18.90 12.75 4.65
C PRO A 230 18.03 11.55 5.02
N VAL A 231 16.73 11.66 4.81
CA VAL A 231 15.73 10.60 5.01
C VAL A 231 15.48 9.92 3.67
N LEU A 232 15.54 8.59 3.65
CA LEU A 232 15.23 7.83 2.44
C LEU A 232 13.72 7.64 2.33
N VAL A 233 13.11 8.12 1.24
CA VAL A 233 11.67 8.02 0.98
C VAL A 233 11.45 7.06 -0.19
N LEU A 234 10.77 5.93 0.04
CA LEU A 234 10.60 4.90 -0.97
C LEU A 234 9.18 4.93 -1.53
N GLY A 235 9.07 5.24 -2.82
CA GLY A 235 7.82 5.27 -3.57
C GLY A 235 7.70 4.09 -4.54
N TYR A 236 6.46 3.62 -4.72
CA TYR A 236 6.12 2.47 -5.55
C TYR A 236 5.05 2.88 -6.55
N GLN A 237 5.33 2.78 -7.84
CA GLN A 237 4.42 3.28 -8.88
C GLN A 237 3.12 2.47 -8.95
N LEU A 238 3.20 1.15 -8.74
CA LEU A 238 2.03 0.26 -8.75
C LEU A 238 1.85 -0.37 -7.36
N ASN A 239 1.64 0.47 -6.36
CA ASN A 239 1.26 0.03 -5.02
C ASN A 239 -0.21 0.35 -4.74
N PRO A 240 -1.06 -0.68 -4.58
CA PRO A 240 -2.48 -0.47 -4.36
C PRO A 240 -2.84 -0.15 -2.89
N LEU A 241 -1.88 -0.12 -1.96
CA LEU A 241 -2.13 0.16 -0.53
C LEU A 241 -1.66 1.54 -0.09
N ASN A 242 -0.54 2.04 -0.64
CA ASN A 242 -0.07 3.40 -0.40
C ASN A 242 0.12 4.08 -1.74
N ARG A 243 -0.56 5.22 -1.91
CA ARG A 243 -0.53 6.02 -3.13
C ARG A 243 0.90 6.45 -3.44
N PHE A 244 1.28 6.37 -4.71
CA PHE A 244 2.59 6.86 -5.14
C PHE A 244 2.73 8.37 -4.91
N GLU A 245 1.63 9.10 -5.08
CA GLU A 245 1.57 10.55 -4.88
C GLU A 245 1.83 10.94 -3.42
N ASP A 246 1.46 10.10 -2.45
CA ASP A 246 1.76 10.34 -1.04
C ASP A 246 3.27 10.27 -0.79
N ALA A 247 3.98 9.35 -1.46
CA ALA A 247 5.43 9.27 -1.39
C ALA A 247 6.12 10.49 -1.99
N GLN A 248 5.61 10.96 -3.12
CA GLN A 248 6.07 12.23 -3.71
C GLN A 248 5.75 13.43 -2.79
N ALA A 249 4.59 13.44 -2.15
CA ALA A 249 4.18 14.51 -1.24
C ALA A 249 5.07 14.57 0.00
N VAL A 250 5.39 13.42 0.61
CA VAL A 250 6.33 13.34 1.74
C VAL A 250 7.74 13.76 1.33
N ALA A 251 8.22 13.32 0.17
CA ALA A 251 9.52 13.77 -0.33
C ALA A 251 9.55 15.30 -0.55
N ARG A 252 8.47 15.89 -1.07
CA ARG A 252 8.33 17.35 -1.24
C ARG A 252 8.31 18.09 0.10
N LEU A 253 7.61 17.56 1.10
CA LEU A 253 7.54 18.12 2.46
C LEU A 253 8.94 18.23 3.08
N LEU A 254 9.77 17.21 2.90
CA LEU A 254 11.12 17.16 3.45
C LEU A 254 12.16 17.91 2.61
N SER A 255 11.79 18.40 1.42
CA SER A 255 12.64 19.17 0.50
C SER A 255 13.99 18.48 0.25
N ASP A 256 15.10 19.21 0.32
CA ASP A 256 16.47 18.69 0.19
C ASP A 256 16.92 17.80 1.38
N GLY A 257 16.06 17.59 2.38
CA GLY A 257 16.21 16.61 3.45
C GLY A 257 15.75 15.20 3.07
N ALA A 258 15.09 15.00 1.93
CA ALA A 258 14.71 13.69 1.43
C ALA A 258 15.58 13.20 0.28
N ILE A 259 15.83 11.89 0.26
CA ILE A 259 16.31 11.14 -0.91
C ILE A 259 15.15 10.28 -1.38
N PHE A 260 14.49 10.67 -2.46
CA PHE A 260 13.37 9.93 -3.03
C PHE A 260 13.88 8.83 -3.96
N VAL A 261 13.44 7.60 -3.73
CA VAL A 261 13.75 6.44 -4.58
C VAL A 261 12.45 5.82 -5.03
N GLU A 262 12.33 5.63 -6.33
CA GLU A 262 11.15 5.11 -7.01
C GLU A 262 11.37 3.68 -7.44
N GLN A 263 10.30 2.90 -7.39
CA GLN A 263 10.28 1.53 -7.88
C GLN A 263 9.09 1.29 -8.79
N GLU A 264 9.38 0.73 -9.95
CA GLU A 264 8.37 0.25 -10.88
C GLU A 264 7.91 -1.16 -10.52
N GLY A 265 6.72 -1.53 -10.98
CA GLY A 265 6.19 -2.89 -10.80
C GLY A 265 5.13 -3.00 -9.70
N LEU A 266 4.29 -4.03 -9.83
CA LEU A 266 3.23 -4.29 -8.85
C LEU A 266 3.83 -4.89 -7.58
N GLY A 267 3.57 -4.23 -6.45
CA GLY A 267 3.95 -4.73 -5.15
C GLY A 267 3.54 -3.79 -4.02
N VAL A 268 3.56 -4.33 -2.81
CA VAL A 268 3.27 -3.57 -1.60
C VAL A 268 4.56 -3.36 -0.79
N PRO A 269 4.67 -2.28 -0.01
CA PRO A 269 5.79 -2.07 0.91
C PRO A 269 5.90 -3.29 1.84
N PHE A 270 7.09 -3.57 2.39
CA PHE A 270 7.43 -4.81 3.10
C PHE A 270 7.65 -6.05 2.23
N PHE A 271 6.72 -6.34 1.30
CA PHE A 271 6.72 -7.59 0.53
C PHE A 271 7.32 -7.47 -0.87
N GLY A 272 7.76 -6.29 -1.30
CA GLY A 272 8.15 -6.05 -2.69
C GLY A 272 9.31 -5.08 -2.83
N HIS A 273 10.51 -5.40 -2.34
CA HIS A 273 11.72 -4.64 -2.70
C HIS A 273 12.45 -5.39 -3.81
N SER A 274 12.65 -4.73 -4.95
CA SER A 274 13.56 -5.23 -5.98
C SER A 274 14.96 -5.36 -5.42
N ARG A 275 15.84 -6.07 -6.13
CA ARG A 275 17.26 -6.14 -5.78
C ARG A 275 17.90 -4.74 -5.71
N CYS A 276 17.56 -3.87 -6.66
CA CYS A 276 18.00 -2.48 -6.70
C CYS A 276 17.62 -1.75 -5.39
N MET A 277 16.34 -1.78 -5.03
CA MET A 277 15.82 -1.11 -3.84
C MET A 277 16.45 -1.68 -2.56
N SER A 278 16.57 -3.00 -2.49
CA SER A 278 17.18 -3.70 -1.34
C SER A 278 18.64 -3.31 -1.13
N LEU A 279 19.42 -3.13 -2.21
CA LEU A 279 20.82 -2.71 -2.14
C LEU A 279 20.96 -1.26 -1.68
N ILE A 280 20.07 -0.38 -2.13
CA ILE A 280 20.01 1.03 -1.69
C ILE A 280 19.70 1.08 -0.19
N VAL A 281 18.64 0.40 0.24
CA VAL A 281 18.23 0.30 1.66
C VAL A 281 19.37 -0.24 2.52
N SER A 282 19.99 -1.35 2.10
CA SER A 282 21.10 -1.97 2.82
C SER A 282 22.30 -1.03 2.96
N SER A 283 22.71 -0.38 1.87
CA SER A 283 23.83 0.56 1.87
C SER A 283 23.54 1.77 2.77
N TYR A 284 22.35 2.35 2.64
CA TYR A 284 21.94 3.47 3.47
C TYR A 284 21.95 3.12 4.96
N LEU A 285 21.39 1.97 5.37
CA LEU A 285 21.36 1.55 6.76
C LEU A 285 22.75 1.22 7.30
N GLN A 286 23.58 0.51 6.53
CA GLN A 286 24.91 0.06 6.98
C GLN A 286 25.91 1.22 7.09
N ASN A 287 26.10 2.00 6.03
CA ASN A 287 27.15 3.00 5.97
C ASN A 287 26.67 4.42 5.61
N GLY A 288 25.40 4.61 5.26
CA GLY A 288 24.80 5.94 5.06
C GLY A 288 25.01 6.46 3.65
N THR A 289 25.43 5.57 2.75
CA THR A 289 25.52 5.86 1.33
C THR A 289 24.12 6.16 0.80
N ILE A 290 24.01 7.25 0.07
CA ILE A 290 22.79 7.65 -0.64
C ILE A 290 22.97 7.40 -2.13
N PRO A 291 21.93 6.95 -2.84
CA PRO A 291 22.00 6.75 -4.29
C PRO A 291 22.19 8.08 -5.03
N SER A 292 23.01 8.04 -6.08
CA SER A 292 23.06 9.11 -7.08
C SER A 292 21.73 9.25 -7.81
N ASP A 293 21.50 10.37 -8.49
CA ASP A 293 20.23 10.63 -9.17
C ASP A 293 19.87 9.54 -10.21
N SER A 294 20.87 8.97 -10.89
CA SER A 294 20.66 7.87 -11.85
C SER A 294 20.31 6.53 -11.19
N GLU A 295 20.59 6.36 -9.90
CA GLU A 295 20.31 5.13 -9.14
C GLU A 295 18.97 5.19 -8.40
N ARG A 296 18.24 6.31 -8.48
CA ARG A 296 16.97 6.51 -7.75
C ARG A 296 15.75 5.89 -8.41
N LEU A 297 15.88 5.31 -9.60
CA LEU A 297 14.81 4.59 -10.28
C LEU A 297 15.16 3.10 -10.36
N CYS A 298 14.43 2.27 -9.61
CA CYS A 298 14.54 0.82 -9.66
C CYS A 298 13.48 0.25 -10.60
N THR A 299 13.88 -0.12 -11.81
CA THR A 299 13.02 -0.79 -12.78
C THR A 299 12.99 -2.30 -12.51
N VAL A 300 11.79 -2.88 -12.61
CA VAL A 300 11.56 -4.32 -12.43
C VAL A 300 11.36 -5.02 -13.77
N TYR A 301 10.93 -4.28 -14.79
CA TYR A 301 10.68 -4.79 -16.13
C TYR A 301 11.94 -4.72 -16.98
N GLY A 302 12.32 -5.84 -17.59
CA GLY A 302 13.36 -5.85 -18.63
C GLY A 302 14.49 -6.87 -18.50
N GLY A 303 14.31 -7.95 -17.73
CA GLY A 303 15.10 -9.19 -17.84
C GLY A 303 16.61 -9.00 -17.99
N GLU A 304 17.33 -9.23 -16.90
CA GLU A 304 18.79 -9.04 -16.71
C GLU A 304 19.17 -7.66 -16.15
N ASP A 305 19.79 -7.71 -14.96
CA ASP A 305 20.75 -6.74 -14.43
C ASP A 305 20.51 -5.25 -14.73
N VAL A 306 19.88 -4.55 -13.79
CA VAL A 306 20.28 -3.16 -13.55
C VAL A 306 21.72 -3.21 -13.02
N PHE A 307 22.66 -2.94 -13.93
CA PHE A 307 24.10 -2.88 -13.69
C PHE A 307 24.42 -2.08 -12.42
N ILE A 308 25.01 -2.75 -11.41
CA ILE A 308 26.03 -2.10 -10.59
C ILE A 308 27.25 -2.02 -11.51
N SER A 309 27.63 -0.83 -11.97
CA SER A 309 28.89 -0.68 -12.69
C SER A 309 30.03 -1.12 -11.77
N GLN A 310 30.54 -2.34 -11.96
CA GLN A 310 31.89 -2.66 -11.55
C GLN A 310 32.83 -1.89 -12.47
N HIS A 311 33.16 -0.66 -12.10
CA HIS A 311 34.37 -0.04 -12.60
C HIS A 311 35.49 -0.27 -11.60
N GLY A 312 36.27 -1.31 -11.92
CA GLY A 312 37.61 -1.49 -11.39
C GLY A 312 38.48 -0.26 -11.70
N SER A 313 39.33 0.07 -10.74
CA SER A 313 40.52 0.86 -10.99
C SER A 313 41.67 -0.11 -11.25
N SER A 314 42.26 0.07 -12.43
CA SER A 314 43.69 -0.17 -12.66
C SER A 314 44.51 0.86 -11.90
#